data_AF-A0A8H2JJ83-F1
#
_entry.id   AF-A0A8H2JJ83-F1
#
_cell.length_a   1.000
_cell.length_b   1.000
_cell.length_c   1.000
_cell.angle_alpha   90.00
_cell.angle_beta   90.00
_cell.angle_gamma   90.00
#
_symmetry.space_group_name_H-M   'P 1'
#
loop_
_entity.id
_entity.type
_entity.pdbx_description
1 polymer ?
#
loop_
_entity_poly.entity_id
_entity_poly.type
_entity_poly.pdbx_seq_one_letter_code
_entity_poly.pdbx_strand_id
1 'polypeptide(L)' 'MGLAPSLLTQVRNRVRKLQRALYVKAKTEPDFRFYSLWDKVYRIDVLVIAYQRCRANRGSHGVDGQRFEDIE' A
#
# COMPACT_ATOMS: atom_id res chain seq x y z
N MET A 1 -7.91 -7.05 15.26
CA MET A 1 -8.60 -7.97 14.32
C MET A 1 -7.64 -8.41 13.22
N GLY A 2 -7.16 -9.66 13.27
CA GLY A 2 -6.26 -10.20 12.24
C GLY A 2 -7.05 -10.80 11.07
N LEU A 3 -6.89 -10.26 9.86
CA LEU A 3 -7.41 -10.89 8.65
C LEU A 3 -6.75 -12.27 8.48
N ALA A 4 -7.54 -13.27 8.09
CA ALA A 4 -7.02 -14.62 7.85
C ALA A 4 -5.84 -14.62 6.86
N PRO A 5 -4.82 -15.49 7.01
CA PRO A 5 -3.61 -15.49 6.17
C PRO A 5 -3.89 -15.57 4.66
N SER A 6 -4.95 -16.30 4.27
CA SER A 6 -5.41 -16.43 2.89
C SER A 6 -5.93 -15.10 2.32
N LEU A 7 -6.66 -14.33 3.12
CA LEU A 7 -7.22 -13.04 2.71
C LEU A 7 -6.12 -11.98 2.55
N LEU A 8 -5.12 -11.97 3.44
CA LEU A 8 -3.96 -11.09 3.32
C LEU A 8 -3.12 -11.38 2.07
N THR A 9 -2.98 -12.65 1.72
CA THR A 9 -2.31 -13.06 0.49
C THR A 9 -3.07 -12.56 -0.74
N GLN A 10 -4.40 -12.64 -0.72
CA GLN A 10 -5.24 -12.11 -1.80
C GLN A 10 -5.14 -10.58 -1.92
N VAL A 11 -5.21 -9.86 -0.80
CA VAL A 11 -5.04 -8.38 -0.74
C VAL A 11 -3.67 -7.98 -1.29
N ARG A 12 -2.60 -8.67 -0.86
CA ARG A 12 -1.24 -8.45 -1.38
C ARG A 12 -1.15 -8.67 -2.89
N ASN A 13 -1.82 -9.69 -3.43
CA ASN A 13 -1.83 -9.97 -4.86
C ASN A 13 -2.56 -8.87 -5.66
N ARG A 14 -3.66 -8.32 -5.13
CA ARG A 14 -4.37 -7.19 -5.75
C ARG A 14 -3.48 -5.94 -5.82
N VAL A 15 -2.79 -5.62 -4.72
CA VAL A 15 -1.83 -4.50 -4.67
C VAL A 15 -0.64 -4.72 -5.62
N ARG A 16 -0.08 -5.95 -5.68
CA ARG A 16 0.99 -6.29 -6.63
C ARG A 16 0.56 -6.16 -8.08
N LYS A 17 -0.68 -6.52 -8.42
CA LYS A 17 -1.23 -6.34 -9.76
C LYS A 17 -1.28 -4.86 -10.16
N LEU A 18 -1.75 -4.00 -9.25
CA LEU A 18 -1.76 -2.55 -9.46
C LEU A 18 -0.33 -2.02 -9.67
N GLN A 19 0.61 -2.39 -8.79
CA GLN A 19 2.01 -1.98 -8.90
C GLN A 19 2.65 -2.38 -10.23
N ARG A 20 2.42 -3.62 -10.70
CA ARG A 20 2.92 -4.08 -12.01
C ARG A 20 2.32 -3.31 -13.17
N ALA A 21 1.01 -3.06 -13.15
CA ALA A 21 0.36 -2.29 -14.22
C ALA A 21 0.92 -0.87 -14.33
N LEU A 22 1.09 -0.20 -13.18
CA LEU A 22 1.70 1.13 -13.12
C LEU A 22 3.16 1.10 -13.60
N TYR A 23 3.94 0.11 -13.16
CA TYR A 23 5.33 -0.06 -13.58
C TYR A 23 5.45 -0.24 -15.10
N VAL A 24 4.67 -1.15 -15.69
CA VAL A 24 4.69 -1.42 -17.14
C VAL A 24 4.32 -0.15 -17.90
N LYS A 25 3.24 0.55 -17.52
CA LYS A 25 2.82 1.78 -18.19
C LYS A 25 3.89 2.87 -18.11
N ALA A 26 4.46 3.10 -16.93
CA ALA A 26 5.52 4.09 -16.72
C ALA A 26 6.82 3.76 -17.48
N LYS A 27 7.12 2.47 -17.68
CA LYS A 27 8.29 2.03 -18.45
C LYS A 27 8.07 2.13 -19.96
N THR A 28 6.88 1.82 -20.44
CA THR A 28 6.55 1.87 -21.87
C THR A 28 6.34 3.31 -22.34
N GLU A 29 5.77 4.17 -21.50
CA GLU A 29 5.47 5.57 -21.82
C GLU A 29 6.02 6.50 -20.73
N PRO A 30 7.32 6.88 -20.80
CA PRO A 30 7.97 7.65 -19.74
C PRO A 30 7.38 9.06 -19.55
N ASP A 31 6.84 9.65 -20.61
CA ASP A 31 6.20 10.97 -20.57
C ASP A 31 4.71 10.91 -20.15
N PHE A 32 4.17 9.70 -19.93
CA PHE A 32 2.79 9.55 -19.51
C PHE A 32 2.60 9.96 -18.05
N ARG A 33 1.74 10.96 -17.83
CA ARG A 33 1.34 11.38 -16.49
C ARG A 33 0.07 10.64 -16.06
N PHE A 34 0.13 10.00 -14.91
CA PHE A 34 -1.06 9.41 -14.29
C PHE A 34 -1.91 10.49 -13.62
N TYR A 35 -3.07 10.80 -14.20
CA TYR A 35 -3.96 11.85 -13.69
C TYR A 35 -4.83 11.40 -12.49
N SER A 36 -5.06 10.10 -12.33
CA SER A 36 -5.94 9.53 -11.30
C SER A 36 -5.25 8.40 -10.51
N LEU A 37 -4.17 8.75 -9.80
CA LEU A 37 -3.55 7.83 -8.84
C LEU A 37 -4.20 7.90 -7.46
N TRP A 38 -4.77 9.04 -7.09
CA TRP A 38 -5.28 9.28 -5.75
C TRP A 38 -6.32 8.26 -5.31
N ASP A 39 -7.32 7.97 -6.15
CA ASP A 39 -8.35 6.97 -5.88
C ASP A 39 -7.75 5.55 -5.76
N LYS A 40 -6.62 5.28 -6.43
CA LYS A 40 -5.93 3.99 -6.35
C LYS A 40 -5.07 3.85 -5.10
N VAL A 41 -4.48 4.94 -4.61
CA VAL A 41 -3.66 4.96 -3.38
C VAL A 41 -4.52 4.83 -2.13
N TYR A 42 -5.70 5.46 -2.10
CA TYR A 42 -6.62 5.40 -0.95
C TYR A 42 -7.43 4.10 -0.84
N ARG A 43 -7.24 3.13 -1.73
CA ARG A 43 -7.96 1.86 -1.64
C ARG A 43 -7.60 1.13 -0.35
N ILE A 44 -8.61 0.52 0.27
CA ILE A 44 -8.45 -0.20 1.54
C ILE A 44 -7.38 -1.30 1.46
N ASP A 45 -7.25 -1.98 0.32
CA ASP A 45 -6.24 -3.02 0.13
C ASP A 45 -4.82 -2.47 0.10
N VAL A 46 -4.64 -1.26 -0.45
CA VAL A 46 -3.34 -0.55 -0.41
C VAL A 46 -3.01 -0.09 1.01
N LEU A 47 -3.97 0.51 1.71
CA LEU A 47 -3.78 1.00 3.08
C LEU A 47 -3.44 -0.15 4.05
N VAL A 48 -4.13 -1.29 3.96
CA VAL A 48 -3.84 -2.48 4.77
C VAL A 48 -2.42 -2.98 4.55
N ILE A 49 -1.96 -3.06 3.29
CA ILE A 49 -0.59 -3.50 2.99
C ILE A 49 0.45 -2.47 3.43
N ALA A 50 0.16 -1.17 3.32
CA ALA A 50 1.04 -0.12 3.82
C ALA A 50 1.21 -0.22 5.34
N TYR A 51 0.10 -0.31 6.09
CA TYR A 51 0.10 -0.50 7.53
C TYR A 51 0.95 -1.70 7.96
N GLN A 52 0.73 -2.87 7.33
CA GLN A 52 1.47 -4.08 7.65
C GLN A 52 2.98 -3.95 7.38
N ARG A 53 3.37 -3.29 6.29
CA ARG A 53 4.78 -3.04 5.99
C ARG A 53 5.42 -2.10 7.00
N CYS A 54 4.74 -1.01 7.36
CA CYS A 54 5.22 -0.06 8.35
C CYS A 54 5.38 -0.71 9.73
N ARG A 55 4.40 -1.51 10.15
CA ARG A 55 4.45 -2.26 11.42
C ARG A 55 5.60 -3.27 11.43
N ALA A 56 5.76 -4.06 10.35
CA ALA A 56 6.84 -5.04 10.24
C ALA A 56 8.24 -4.41 10.27
N ASN A 57 8.38 -3.20 9.73
CA ASN A 57 9.63 -2.46 9.72
C ASN A 57 9.89 -1.65 11.01
N ARG A 58 9.10 -1.86 12.08
CA ARG A 58 9.17 -1.10 13.34
C ARG A 58 9.17 0.41 13.09
N GLY A 59 8.32 0.85 12.16
CA GLY A 59 8.43 2.11 11.43
C GLY A 59 8.75 3.36 12.26
N SER A 60 9.23 4.41 11.57
CA SER A 60 9.28 5.74 12.16
C SER A 60 7.86 6.28 12.33
N HIS A 61 7.63 7.01 13.42
CA HIS A 61 6.40 7.77 13.60
C HIS A 61 6.17 8.74 12.43
N GLY A 62 4.90 9.08 12.19
CA GLY A 62 4.55 10.11 11.24
C GLY A 62 5.01 11.50 11.70
N VAL A 63 4.59 12.53 10.96
CA VAL A 63 4.75 13.93 11.38
C VAL A 63 4.01 14.21 12.69
N ASP A 64 2.98 13.41 12.98
CA ASP A 64 2.21 13.41 14.23
C ASP A 64 2.96 12.83 15.43
N GLY A 65 4.11 12.18 15.24
CA GLY A 65 4.88 11.57 16.32
C GLY A 65 4.27 10.30 16.92
N GLN A 66 3.12 9.84 16.41
CA GLN A 66 2.44 8.66 16.94
C GLN A 66 3.11 7.37 16.50
N ARG A 67 3.28 6.44 17.45
CA ARG A 67 3.80 5.11 17.21
C ARG A 67 2.67 4.08 17.15
N PHE A 68 3.01 2.87 16.73
CA PHE A 68 2.03 1.78 16.72
C PHE A 68 1.54 1.45 18.14
N GLU A 69 2.42 1.56 19.14
CA GLU A 69 2.08 1.31 20.55
C GLU A 69 1.10 2.34 21.13
N ASP A 70 0.96 3.53 20.51
CA ASP A 70 0.03 4.56 20.97
C ASP A 70 -1.41 4.35 20.46
N ILE A 71 -1.57 3.44 19.48
CA ILE A 71 -2.82 3.25 18.72
C ILE A 71 -3.37 1.82 18.86
N GLU A 72 -2.50 0.81 19.03
CA GLU A 72 -2.85 -0.62 19.21
C GLU A 72 -3.04 -1.01 20.69
#